data_AF-A0A3L6FC18-F1
#
_entry.id   AF-A0A3L6FC18-F1
#
_cell.length_a   1.000
_cell.length_b   1.000
_cell.length_c   1.000
_cell.angle_alpha   90.00
_cell.angle_beta   90.00
_cell.angle_gamma   90.00
#
_symmetry.space_group_name_H-M   'P 1'
#
loop_
_entity.id
_entity.type
_entity.pdbx_description
1 polymer ?
#
loop_
_entity_poly.entity_id
_entity_poly.type
_entity_poly.pdbx_seq_one_letter_code
_entity_poly.pdbx_strand_id
1 'polypeptide(L)'
;MLASLIDDEKKLGDCQFDLWKQSYVAACAAVYGKLRRSHRLDAVQSGCTTLSIVKQGDLMVVANADDYRVVLGTATDNDAITPSSSSST
;
A
#
# COMPACT_ATOMS: atom_id res chain seq x y z
N MET A 1 -28.88 -11.89 12.30
CA MET A 1 -28.93 -10.50 11.79
C MET A 1 -27.57 -9.81 11.93
N LEU A 2 -26.98 -9.75 13.14
CA LEU A 2 -25.65 -9.14 13.34
C LEU A 2 -24.49 -9.85 12.59
N ALA A 3 -24.50 -11.18 12.51
CA ALA A 3 -23.45 -11.93 11.80
C ALA A 3 -23.40 -11.64 10.29
N SER A 4 -24.54 -11.31 9.67
CA SER A 4 -24.59 -10.98 8.23
C SER A 4 -24.02 -9.59 7.96
N LEU A 5 -24.30 -8.62 8.85
CA LEU A 5 -23.76 -7.27 8.77
C LEU A 5 -22.23 -7.26 8.89
N ILE A 6 -21.70 -8.09 9.79
CA ILE A 6 -20.24 -8.26 9.96
C ILE A 6 -19.64 -8.95 8.73
N ASP A 7 -20.34 -9.90 8.10
CA ASP A 7 -19.90 -10.57 6.87
C ASP A 7 -19.86 -9.59 5.67
N ASP A 8 -20.89 -8.75 5.53
CA ASP A 8 -20.97 -7.73 4.48
C ASP A 8 -19.90 -6.64 4.65
N GLU A 9 -19.62 -6.19 5.88
CA GLU A 9 -18.54 -5.22 6.15
C GLU A 9 -17.15 -5.79 5.84
N LYS A 10 -16.92 -7.06 6.18
CA LYS A 10 -15.66 -7.74 5.84
C LYS A 10 -15.46 -7.87 4.34
N LYS A 11 -16.50 -8.30 3.62
CA LYS A 11 -16.48 -8.37 2.15
C LYS A 11 -16.18 -7.02 1.50
N LEU A 12 -16.77 -5.95 2.03
CA LEU A 12 -16.54 -4.61 1.51
C LEU A 12 -15.09 -4.16 1.73
N GLY A 13 -14.51 -4.47 2.89
CA GLY A 13 -13.08 -4.27 3.17
C GLY A 13 -12.16 -5.05 2.22
N ASP A 14 -12.47 -6.32 1.96
CA ASP A 14 -11.70 -7.18 1.06
C ASP A 14 -11.74 -6.64 -0.39
N CYS A 15 -12.92 -6.25 -0.87
CA CYS A 15 -13.07 -5.66 -2.21
C CYS A 15 -12.29 -4.34 -2.35
N GLN A 16 -12.28 -3.50 -1.32
CA GLN A 16 -11.49 -2.27 -1.32
C GLN A 16 -9.99 -2.57 -1.34
N PHE A 17 -9.52 -3.53 -0.55
CA PHE A 17 -8.12 -3.94 -0.55
C PHE A 17 -7.69 -4.49 -1.93
N ASP A 18 -8.54 -5.30 -2.57
CA ASP A 18 -8.30 -5.79 -3.93
C ASP A 18 -8.19 -4.66 -4.94
N LEU A 19 -9.06 -3.64 -4.85
CA LEU A 19 -9.00 -2.46 -5.70
C LEU A 19 -7.69 -1.68 -5.52
N TRP A 20 -7.24 -1.48 -4.28
CA TRP A 20 -5.97 -0.80 -3.98
C TRP A 20 -4.76 -1.59 -4.52
N LYS A 21 -4.74 -2.91 -4.34
CA LYS A 21 -3.71 -3.79 -4.91
C LYS A 21 -3.66 -3.68 -6.43
N GLN A 22 -4.80 -3.79 -7.10
CA GLN A 22 -4.87 -3.69 -8.57
C GLN A 22 -4.43 -2.31 -9.06
N SER A 23 -4.83 -1.25 -8.36
CA SER A 23 -4.46 0.13 -8.69
C SER A 23 -2.96 0.36 -8.59
N TYR A 24 -2.30 -0.17 -7.53
CA TYR A 24 -0.86 -0.10 -7.37
C TYR A 24 -0.13 -0.83 -8.52
N VAL A 25 -0.54 -2.06 -8.82
CA VAL A 25 0.06 -2.86 -9.92
C VAL A 25 -0.11 -2.15 -11.27
N ALA A 26 -1.29 -1.60 -11.55
CA ALA A 26 -1.55 -0.87 -12.79
C ALA A 26 -0.69 0.41 -12.89
N ALA A 27 -0.54 1.16 -11.80
CA ALA A 27 0.32 2.35 -11.77
C ALA A 27 1.79 1.98 -12.02
N CYS A 28 2.31 0.95 -11.34
CA CYS A 28 3.65 0.44 -11.58
C CYS A 28 3.84 0.03 -13.05
N ALA A 29 2.92 -0.77 -13.61
CA ALA A 29 2.99 -1.20 -15.01
C ALA A 29 2.98 -0.02 -15.99
N ALA A 30 2.17 1.01 -15.73
CA ALA A 30 2.11 2.21 -16.56
C ALA A 30 3.43 3.02 -16.52
N VAL A 31 4.03 3.18 -15.34
CA VAL A 31 5.32 3.88 -15.17
C VAL A 31 6.46 3.11 -15.83
N TYR A 32 6.58 1.81 -15.56
CA TYR A 32 7.59 0.94 -16.18
C TYR A 32 7.42 0.87 -17.70
N GLY A 33 6.18 0.82 -18.19
CA GLY A 33 5.88 0.85 -19.62
C GLY A 33 6.34 2.15 -20.30
N LYS A 34 6.18 3.30 -19.64
CA LYS A 34 6.68 4.60 -20.13
C LYS A 34 8.22 4.65 -20.10
N LEU A 35 8.83 4.13 -19.03
CA LEU A 35 10.29 4.11 -18.87
C LEU A 35 10.96 3.27 -19.97
N ARG A 36 10.46 2.05 -20.22
CA ARG A 36 10.96 1.15 -21.28
C ARG A 36 10.91 1.75 -22.69
N ARG A 37 9.93 2.62 -22.96
CA ARG A 37 9.74 3.25 -24.26
C ARG A 37 10.55 4.54 -24.42
N SER A 38 11.15 5.05 -23.35
CA SER A 38 11.93 6.29 -23.37
C SER A 38 13.41 5.99 -23.63
N HIS A 39 13.84 6.16 -24.88
CA HIS A 39 15.26 6.03 -25.26
C HIS A 39 16.20 7.07 -24.61
N ARG A 40 15.65 8.09 -23.93
CA ARG A 40 16.42 9.12 -23.22
C ARG A 40 16.66 8.79 -21.75
N LEU A 41 15.94 7.82 -21.19
CA LEU A 41 16.06 7.42 -19.80
C LEU A 41 16.87 6.13 -19.75
N ASP A 42 18.17 6.24 -19.48
CA ASP A 42 19.08 5.13 -19.24
C ASP A 42 18.84 4.50 -17.85
N ALA A 43 17.59 4.13 -17.58
CA ALA A 43 17.15 3.56 -16.31
C ALA A 43 16.47 2.20 -16.51
N VAL A 44 16.31 1.74 -17.76
CA VAL A 44 15.68 0.44 -18.07
C VAL A 44 16.53 -0.73 -17.56
N GLN A 45 17.84 -0.54 -17.44
CA GLN A 45 18.78 -1.54 -16.91
C GLN A 45 19.10 -1.37 -15.42
N SER A 46 18.74 -0.25 -14.80
CA SER A 46 18.82 -0.07 -13.35
C SER A 46 17.52 -0.54 -12.71
N GLY A 47 17.57 -1.54 -11.83
CA GLY A 47 16.41 -1.89 -11.01
C GLY A 47 15.96 -0.70 -10.14
N CYS A 48 14.66 -0.59 -9.86
CA CYS A 48 14.13 0.41 -8.94
C CYS A 48 13.22 -0.26 -7.92
N THR A 49 13.65 -0.20 -6.67
CA THR A 49 12.85 -0.61 -5.53
C THR A 49 11.84 0.48 -5.19
N THR A 50 10.58 0.13 -4.90
CA THR A 50 9.50 1.13 -4.73
C THR A 50 8.70 0.90 -3.46
N LEU A 51 8.55 1.99 -2.69
CA LEU A 51 7.65 2.08 -1.55
C LEU A 51 6.71 3.27 -1.77
N SER A 52 5.41 3.07 -1.58
CA SER A 52 4.39 4.12 -1.74
C SER A 52 3.43 4.11 -0.56
N ILE A 53 3.07 5.31 -0.09
CA ILE A 53 2.09 5.52 0.98
C ILE A 53 0.98 6.41 0.43
N VAL A 54 -0.26 5.95 0.52
CA VAL A 54 -1.45 6.73 0.17
C VAL A 54 -2.29 6.94 1.43
N LYS A 55 -2.58 8.20 1.76
CA LYS A 55 -3.48 8.56 2.87
C LYS A 55 -4.75 9.22 2.32
N GLN A 56 -5.91 8.66 2.66
CA GLN A 56 -7.22 9.21 2.33
C GLN A 56 -8.12 9.19 3.57
N GLY A 57 -8.32 10.36 4.19
CA GLY A 57 -9.01 10.44 5.49
C GLY A 57 -8.27 9.61 6.54
N ASP A 58 -8.99 8.67 7.14
CA ASP A 58 -8.48 7.71 8.15
C ASP A 58 -7.87 6.45 7.51
N LEU A 59 -8.02 6.26 6.19
CA LEU A 59 -7.41 5.14 5.47
C LEU A 59 -5.96 5.47 5.10
N MET A 60 -5.04 4.59 5.47
CA MET A 60 -3.65 4.62 5.04
C MET A 60 -3.30 3.29 4.38
N VAL A 61 -2.82 3.35 3.12
CA VAL A 61 -2.38 2.19 2.36
C VAL A 61 -0.88 2.28 2.15
N VAL A 62 -0.17 1.21 2.52
CA VAL A 62 1.28 1.08 2.31
C VAL A 62 1.50 -0.02 1.28
N ALA A 63 2.09 0.34 0.15
CA ALA A 63 2.48 -0.59 -0.90
C ALA A 63 4.01 -0.62 -0.97
N ASN A 64 4.59 -1.75 -0.58
CA ASN A 64 6.03 -1.98 -0.59
C ASN A 64 6.36 -3.10 -1.58
N ALA A 65 7.30 -2.83 -2.49
CA ALA A 65 7.93 -3.85 -3.30
C ALA A 65 9.39 -3.92 -2.85
N ASP A 66 9.79 -5.05 -2.22
CA ASP A 66 11.15 -5.42 -1.76
C ASP A 66 11.46 -5.12 -0.26
N ASP A 67 12.74 -5.03 0.10
CA ASP A 67 13.25 -5.10 1.48
C ASP A 67 13.13 -3.81 2.31
N TYR A 68 12.44 -2.79 1.77
CA TYR A 68 12.17 -1.58 2.56
C TYR A 68 11.29 -1.90 3.76
N ARG A 69 11.56 -1.22 4.88
CA ARG A 69 10.81 -1.39 6.13
C ARG A 69 10.00 -0.13 6.40
N VAL A 70 8.71 -0.31 6.68
CA VAL A 70 7.83 0.76 7.14
C VAL A 70 7.46 0.52 8.59
N VAL A 71 7.61 1.56 9.40
CA VAL A 71 7.23 1.54 10.81
C VAL A 71 6.17 2.61 11.01
N LEU A 72 4.99 2.20 11.49
CA LEU A 72 3.95 3.11 11.94
C LEU A 72 4.18 3.40 13.42
N GLY A 73 4.31 4.67 13.79
CA GLY A 73 4.36 5.11 15.18
C GLY A 73 3.00 5.64 15.61
N THR A 74 2.46 5.11 16.69
CA THR A 74 1.22 5.60 17.31
C THR A 74 1.56 6.33 18.60
N ALA A 75 1.16 7.59 18.70
CA ALA A 75 1.22 8.35 19.94
C ALA A 75 0.02 7.98 20.82
N THR A 76 0.28 7.77 22.10
CA THR A 76 -0.76 7.59 23.14
C THR A 76 -0.96 8.90 23.88
N ASP A 77 -2.06 9.03 24.62
CA ASP A 77 -2.40 10.25 25.39
C ASP A 77 -1.32 10.65 26.42
N ASN A 78 -0.41 9.74 26.76
CA ASN A 78 0.73 9.98 27.65
C ASN A 78 2.00 10.41 26.88
N ASP A 79 1.86 10.88 25.64
CA ASP A 79 2.93 11.23 24.69
C ASP A 79 3.93 10.09 24.38
N ALA A 80 3.67 8.87 24.84
CA ALA A 80 4.48 7.71 24.50
C ALA A 80 4.19 7.28 23.07
N ILE A 81 5.24 7.22 22.24
CA ILE A 81 5.19 6.71 20.88
C ILE A 81 5.57 5.23 20.90
N THR A 82 4.67 4.36 20.45
CA THR A 82 4.91 2.93 20.33
C THR A 82 4.83 2.49 18.87
N PRO A 83 5.68 1.53 18.43
CA PRO A 83 5.57 0.97 17.09
C PRO A 83 4.29 0.14 16.98
N SER A 84 3.52 0.36 15.91
CA SER A 84 2.34 -0.42 15.60
C SER A 84 2.75 -1.69 14.85
N SER A 85 2.31 -2.84 15.36
CA SER A 85 2.52 -4.13 14.71
C SER A 85 1.41 -4.40 13.70
N SER A 86 1.75 -4.64 12.43
CA SER A 86 0.79 -5.15 11.45
C SER A 86 0.69 -6.67 11.55
N SER A 87 -0.50 -7.23 11.77
CA SER A 87 -0.76 -8.66 11.65
C SER A 87 -1.09 -9.00 10.19
N SER A 88 -0.26 -9.82 9.54
CA SER A 88 -0.59 -10.41 8.24
C SER A 88 -1.52 -11.61 8.46
N THR A 89 -2.76 -11.53 8.01
CA THR A 89 -3.67 -12.69 7.88
C THR A 89 -3.46 -13.43 6.57
#